data_AF-A0A2V7IXT1-F1
#
_entry.id   AF-A0A2V7IXT1-F1
#
_cell.length_a   1.000
_cell.length_b   1.000
_cell.length_c   1.000
_cell.angle_alpha   90.00
_cell.angle_beta   90.00
_cell.angle_gamma   90.00
#
_symmetry.space_group_name_H-M   'P 1'
#
loop_
_entity.id
_entity.type
_entity.pdbx_description
1 polymer ?
#
loop_
_entity_poly.entity_id
_entity_poly.type
_entity_poly.pdbx_seq_one_letter_code
_entity_poly.pdbx_strand_id
1 'polypeptide(L)'
;RALVDCGLRLGLDGLVANAIFREAESLNIYAFGQMCRSAELTPERLIDQYAGFVADEKTRGVLGRVLRYIENHSNWQNSLPVSYRLKDFDLPHARSARVALDLLAQVKPRVQPAIPLLEPPAIYLGRLKKRLEAIAAGHIGGTSG
;
A
#
# COMPACT_ATOMS: atom_id res chain seq x y z
N ARG A 1 4.91 -17.79 -3.89
CA ARG A 1 5.70 -18.57 -2.91
C ARG A 1 6.73 -19.46 -3.60
N ALA A 2 6.31 -20.50 -4.34
CA ALA A 2 7.23 -21.43 -5.02
C ALA A 2 8.37 -20.78 -5.84
N LEU A 3 8.10 -19.67 -6.54
CA LEU A 3 9.10 -19.00 -7.38
C LEU A 3 10.22 -18.29 -6.59
N VAL A 4 9.89 -17.62 -5.48
CA VAL A 4 10.88 -16.93 -4.62
C VAL A 4 11.74 -17.96 -3.89
N ASP A 5 11.11 -18.98 -3.31
CA ASP A 5 11.82 -20.06 -2.60
C ASP A 5 12.72 -20.85 -3.56
N CYS A 6 12.30 -21.03 -4.82
CA CYS A 6 13.13 -21.62 -5.87
C CYS A 6 14.32 -20.72 -6.20
N GLY A 7 14.11 -19.42 -6.39
CA GLY A 7 15.18 -18.47 -6.67
C GLY A 7 16.27 -18.44 -5.60
N LEU A 8 15.87 -18.41 -4.32
CA LEU A 8 16.82 -18.45 -3.21
C LEU A 8 17.63 -19.76 -3.19
N ARG A 9 17.00 -20.91 -3.45
CA ARG A 9 17.71 -22.20 -3.57
C ARG A 9 18.68 -22.24 -4.75
N LEU A 10 18.42 -21.48 -5.80
CA LEU A 10 19.30 -21.32 -6.96
C LEU A 10 20.41 -20.28 -6.72
N GLY A 11 20.51 -19.70 -5.53
CA GLY A 11 21.53 -18.70 -5.19
C GLY A 11 21.21 -17.29 -5.71
N LEU A 12 19.97 -17.02 -6.12
CA LEU A 12 19.53 -15.67 -6.48
C LEU A 12 19.33 -14.86 -5.19
N ASP A 13 20.24 -13.92 -4.92
CA ASP A 13 20.30 -13.11 -3.70
C ASP A 13 19.95 -11.62 -3.92
N GLY A 14 19.69 -11.24 -5.17
CA GLY A 14 19.29 -9.91 -5.60
C GLY A 14 17.86 -9.83 -6.12
N LEU A 15 17.30 -8.63 -6.12
CA LEU A 15 15.99 -8.32 -6.67
C LEU A 15 16.10 -7.15 -7.64
N VAL A 16 15.51 -7.33 -8.82
CA VAL A 16 15.36 -6.26 -9.82
C VAL A 16 13.89 -6.08 -10.07
N ALA A 17 13.39 -4.86 -9.89
CA ALA A 17 12.02 -4.49 -10.20
C ALA A 17 12.02 -3.45 -11.31
N ASN A 18 11.11 -3.60 -12.26
CA ASN A 18 10.81 -2.51 -13.19
C ASN A 18 9.87 -1.53 -12.48
N ALA A 19 10.38 -0.33 -12.18
CA ALA A 19 9.69 0.69 -11.39
C ALA A 19 9.60 2.02 -12.16
N ILE A 20 8.89 2.00 -13.29
CA ILE A 20 8.70 3.19 -14.15
C ILE A 20 8.00 4.33 -13.39
N PHE A 21 7.10 4.01 -12.47
CA PHE A 21 6.37 4.98 -11.66
C PHE A 21 6.75 4.89 -10.19
N ARG A 22 8.06 4.95 -9.89
CA ARG A 22 8.60 4.67 -8.55
C ARG A 22 7.95 5.49 -7.42
N GLU A 23 7.66 6.77 -7.63
CA GLU A 23 6.97 7.58 -6.64
C GLU A 23 5.53 7.09 -6.46
N ALA A 24 4.86 6.73 -7.57
CA ALA A 24 3.50 6.23 -7.57
C ALA A 24 3.35 4.90 -6.81
N GLU A 25 4.39 4.07 -6.87
CA GLU A 25 4.41 2.67 -6.46
C GLU A 25 5.30 2.41 -5.23
N SER A 26 5.61 3.45 -4.45
CA SER A 26 6.52 3.35 -3.29
C SER A 26 6.16 2.22 -2.30
N LEU A 27 4.88 2.06 -1.96
CA LEU A 27 4.40 0.93 -1.14
C LEU A 27 4.61 -0.42 -1.83
N ASN A 28 4.38 -0.52 -3.15
CA ASN A 28 4.54 -1.76 -3.91
C ASN A 28 6.01 -2.17 -3.98
N ILE A 29 6.92 -1.21 -4.18
CA ILE A 29 8.36 -1.44 -4.20
C ILE A 29 8.84 -1.91 -2.82
N TYR A 30 8.38 -1.25 -1.74
CA TYR A 30 8.64 -1.71 -0.38
C TYR A 30 8.10 -3.12 -0.15
N ALA A 31 6.87 -3.39 -0.59
CA ALA A 31 6.22 -4.69 -0.43
C ALA A 31 6.99 -5.81 -1.13
N PHE A 32 7.39 -5.57 -2.38
CA PHE A 32 8.20 -6.50 -3.17
C PHE A 32 9.52 -6.83 -2.46
N GLY A 33 10.27 -5.81 -2.02
CA GLY A 33 11.53 -6.01 -1.32
C GLY A 33 11.40 -6.79 -0.01
N GLN A 34 10.35 -6.53 0.78
CA GLN A 34 10.15 -7.19 2.07
C GLN A 34 9.62 -8.62 1.93
N MET A 35 8.62 -8.85 1.07
CA MET A 35 8.03 -10.18 0.91
C MET A 35 9.00 -11.18 0.29
N CYS A 36 9.98 -10.73 -0.49
CA CYS A 36 11.05 -11.59 -0.98
C CYS A 36 12.05 -12.01 0.11
N ARG A 37 12.14 -11.26 1.22
CA ARG A 37 13.08 -11.53 2.32
C ARG A 37 12.45 -12.25 3.52
N SER A 38 11.12 -12.21 3.63
CA SER A 38 10.41 -12.78 4.78
C SER A 38 9.14 -13.50 4.34
N ALA A 39 9.21 -14.84 4.34
CA ALA A 39 8.09 -15.71 3.99
C ALA A 39 6.91 -15.63 4.99
N GLU A 40 7.18 -15.19 6.22
CA GLU A 40 6.22 -15.05 7.32
C GLU A 40 5.48 -13.69 7.33
N LEU A 41 5.89 -12.76 6.46
CA LEU A 41 5.28 -11.44 6.42
C LEU A 41 3.91 -11.48 5.74
N THR A 42 2.86 -11.15 6.48
CA THR A 42 1.51 -11.03 5.91
C THR A 42 1.32 -9.64 5.26
N PRO A 43 0.40 -9.50 4.29
CA PRO A 43 0.09 -8.20 3.69
C PRO A 43 -0.34 -7.15 4.73
N GLU A 44 -1.11 -7.54 5.75
CA GLU A 44 -1.54 -6.64 6.83
C GLU A 44 -0.36 -6.10 7.63
N ARG A 45 0.57 -6.99 8.03
CA ARG A 45 1.75 -6.60 8.80
C ARG A 45 2.67 -5.71 7.97
N LEU A 46 2.78 -5.98 6.68
CA LEU A 46 3.55 -5.16 5.75
C LEU A 46 2.98 -3.74 5.65
N ILE A 47 1.67 -3.62 5.46
CA ILE A 47 0.99 -2.33 5.39
C ILE A 47 1.14 -1.57 6.71
N ASP A 48 1.01 -2.23 7.86
CA ASP A 48 1.20 -1.58 9.17
C ASP A 48 2.64 -1.09 9.38
N GLN A 49 3.64 -1.86 8.94
CA GLN A 49 5.03 -1.44 8.96
C GLN A 49 5.25 -0.19 8.10
N TYR A 50 4.77 -0.21 6.86
CA TYR A 50 4.91 0.90 5.93
C TYR A 50 4.21 2.16 6.45
N ALA A 51 2.98 2.01 6.97
CA ALA A 51 2.25 3.09 7.63
C ALA A 51 3.05 3.70 8.79
N GLY A 52 3.83 2.89 9.51
CA GLY A 52 4.74 3.33 10.56
C GLY A 52 5.90 4.20 10.08
N PHE A 53 6.29 4.15 8.80
CA PHE A 53 7.31 5.05 8.25
C PHE A 53 6.72 6.41 7.83
N VAL A 54 5.45 6.42 7.43
CA VAL A 54 4.75 7.61 6.93
C VAL A 54 4.07 8.39 8.05
N ALA A 55 3.40 7.71 8.99
CA ALA A 55 2.64 8.35 10.06
C ALA A 55 3.38 8.31 11.40
N ASP A 56 3.02 9.23 12.29
CA ASP A 56 3.48 9.21 13.67
C ASP A 56 3.00 7.95 14.42
N GLU A 57 3.56 7.71 15.60
CA GLU A 57 3.25 6.53 16.39
C GLU A 57 1.76 6.44 16.79
N LYS A 58 1.12 7.59 17.02
CA LYS A 58 -0.26 7.67 17.48
C LYS A 58 -1.26 7.38 16.36
N THR A 59 -0.90 7.69 15.12
CA THR A 59 -1.83 7.64 13.97
C THR A 59 -1.45 6.60 12.91
N ARG A 60 -0.33 5.88 13.04
CA ARG A 60 0.05 4.80 12.11
C ARG A 60 -1.01 3.71 11.93
N GLY A 61 -1.72 3.35 13.00
CA GLY A 61 -2.80 2.36 12.92
C GLY A 61 -4.00 2.86 12.11
N VAL A 62 -4.26 4.18 12.15
CA VAL A 62 -5.29 4.82 11.33
C VAL A 62 -4.89 4.78 9.86
N LEU A 63 -3.64 5.16 9.55
CA LEU A 63 -3.12 5.10 8.19
C LEU A 63 -3.13 3.67 7.63
N GLY A 64 -2.77 2.66 8.42
CA GLY A 64 -2.82 1.26 8.00
C GLY A 64 -4.22 0.80 7.56
N ARG A 65 -5.29 1.31 8.21
CA ARG A 65 -6.67 1.03 7.79
C ARG A 65 -7.02 1.74 6.47
N VAL A 66 -6.57 2.99 6.31
CA VAL A 66 -6.78 3.75 5.07
C VAL A 66 -6.09 3.06 3.89
N LEU A 67 -4.84 2.62 4.06
CA LEU A 67 -4.10 1.92 3.01
C LEU A 67 -4.80 0.63 2.59
N ARG A 68 -5.20 -0.22 3.54
CA ARG A 68 -5.99 -1.44 3.24
C ARG A 68 -7.27 -1.13 2.48
N TYR A 69 -7.98 -0.04 2.84
CA TYR A 69 -9.18 0.37 2.10
C TYR A 69 -8.86 0.71 0.64
N ILE A 70 -7.77 1.46 0.41
CA ILE A 70 -7.32 1.79 -0.95
C ILE A 70 -6.94 0.52 -1.73
N GLU A 71 -6.28 -0.45 -1.09
CA GLU A 71 -5.89 -1.71 -1.74
C GLU A 71 -7.09 -2.58 -2.13
N ASN A 72 -8.15 -2.63 -1.33
CA ASN A 72 -9.42 -3.27 -1.72
C ASN A 72 -10.05 -2.60 -2.97
N HIS A 73 -9.65 -1.37 -3.28
CA HIS A 73 -10.06 -0.61 -4.47
C HIS A 73 -8.91 -0.43 -5.47
N SER A 74 -7.88 -1.29 -5.45
CA SER A 74 -6.75 -1.16 -6.35
C SER A 74 -7.16 -1.41 -7.81
N ASN A 75 -6.56 -0.67 -8.72
CA ASN A 75 -6.83 -0.84 -10.16
C ASN A 75 -6.40 -2.22 -10.64
N TRP A 76 -5.27 -2.70 -10.13
CA TRP A 76 -4.69 -3.98 -10.49
C TRP A 76 -5.60 -5.14 -10.07
N GLN A 77 -6.11 -5.13 -8.84
CA GLN A 77 -7.06 -6.15 -8.39
C GLN A 77 -8.34 -6.14 -9.24
N ASN A 78 -8.85 -4.97 -9.59
CA ASN A 78 -10.07 -4.85 -10.40
C ASN A 78 -9.89 -5.27 -11.86
N SER A 79 -8.67 -5.19 -12.42
CA SER A 79 -8.39 -5.66 -13.78
C SER A 79 -8.27 -7.18 -13.89
N LEU A 80 -8.10 -7.89 -12.76
CA LEU A 80 -8.05 -9.35 -12.74
C LEU A 80 -9.45 -9.97 -12.82
N PRO A 81 -9.58 -11.16 -13.47
CA PRO A 81 -10.79 -11.97 -13.37
C PRO A 81 -11.11 -12.32 -11.91
N VAL A 82 -12.39 -12.40 -11.57
CA VAL A 82 -12.86 -12.59 -10.18
C VAL A 82 -12.22 -13.79 -9.49
N SER A 83 -12.02 -14.90 -10.21
CA SER A 83 -11.40 -16.12 -9.67
C SER A 83 -9.91 -15.98 -9.31
N TYR A 84 -9.24 -14.94 -9.80
CA TYR A 84 -7.82 -14.65 -9.52
C TYR A 84 -7.61 -13.47 -8.58
N ARG A 85 -8.69 -12.79 -8.18
CA ARG A 85 -8.61 -11.70 -7.21
C ARG A 85 -8.21 -12.23 -5.85
N LEU A 86 -7.34 -11.49 -5.17
CA LEU A 86 -7.05 -11.74 -3.75
C LEU A 86 -8.29 -11.50 -2.89
N LYS A 87 -8.31 -12.07 -1.68
CA LYS A 87 -9.35 -11.73 -0.70
C LYS A 87 -9.15 -10.29 -0.24
N ASP A 88 -10.25 -9.54 -0.15
CA ASP A 88 -10.24 -8.20 0.43
C ASP A 88 -9.79 -8.22 1.89
N PHE A 89 -9.11 -7.16 2.30
CA PHE A 89 -8.82 -6.89 3.70
C PHE A 89 -10.11 -6.69 4.49
N ASP A 90 -10.18 -7.28 5.68
CA ASP A 90 -11.29 -7.08 6.59
C ASP A 90 -11.22 -5.69 7.25
N LEU A 91 -12.24 -4.87 7.00
CA LEU A 91 -12.29 -3.46 7.39
C LEU A 91 -13.67 -3.10 7.96
N PRO A 92 -14.02 -3.59 9.16
CA PRO A 92 -15.36 -3.38 9.72
C PRO A 92 -15.71 -1.90 9.91
N HIS A 93 -14.70 -1.03 10.05
CA HIS A 93 -14.84 0.39 10.36
C HIS A 93 -14.52 1.36 9.21
N ALA A 94 -14.04 0.89 8.06
CA ALA A 94 -13.73 1.73 6.89
C ALA A 94 -14.54 1.23 5.69
N ARG A 95 -15.87 1.38 5.77
CA ARG A 95 -16.80 0.80 4.78
C ARG A 95 -17.05 1.68 3.56
N SER A 96 -16.52 2.90 3.52
CA SER A 96 -16.71 3.81 2.40
C SER A 96 -15.53 4.77 2.23
N ALA A 97 -15.41 5.32 1.02
CA ALA A 97 -14.36 6.27 0.70
C ALA A 97 -14.44 7.53 1.56
N ARG A 98 -15.67 7.93 1.94
CA ARG A 98 -15.89 9.05 2.85
C ARG A 98 -15.29 8.77 4.23
N VAL A 99 -15.56 7.60 4.81
CA VAL A 99 -14.99 7.23 6.11
C VAL A 99 -13.47 7.14 6.03
N ALA A 100 -12.91 6.61 4.93
CA ALA A 100 -11.47 6.58 4.72
C ALA A 100 -10.86 7.99 4.62
N LEU A 101 -11.53 8.96 4.00
CA LEU A 101 -11.11 10.37 3.97
C LEU A 101 -11.11 10.99 5.36
N ASP A 102 -12.17 10.76 6.14
CA ASP A 102 -12.29 11.28 7.50
C ASP A 102 -11.23 10.66 8.43
N LEU A 103 -10.84 9.40 8.21
CA LEU A 103 -9.72 8.76 8.89
C LEU A 103 -8.38 9.34 8.45
N LEU A 104 -8.16 9.53 7.14
CA LEU A 104 -6.91 10.09 6.62
C LEU A 104 -6.64 11.50 7.15
N ALA A 105 -7.69 12.31 7.34
CA ALA A 105 -7.57 13.64 7.92
C ALA A 105 -7.04 13.66 9.36
N GLN A 106 -7.13 12.54 10.08
CA GLN A 106 -6.59 12.38 11.44
C GLN A 106 -5.12 11.97 11.45
N VAL A 107 -4.57 11.55 10.32
CA VAL A 107 -3.20 11.05 10.22
C VAL A 107 -2.20 12.20 10.32
N LYS A 108 -1.24 12.07 11.23
CA LYS A 108 -0.13 13.02 11.37
C LYS A 108 1.10 12.48 10.64
N PRO A 109 1.65 13.23 9.68
CA PRO A 109 2.87 12.80 8.99
C PRO A 109 4.03 12.73 9.97
N ARG A 110 4.86 11.69 9.83
CA ARG A 110 6.09 11.54 10.59
C ARG A 110 7.10 12.57 10.11
N VAL A 111 7.72 13.29 11.05
CA VAL A 111 8.73 14.31 10.73
C VAL A 111 10.04 13.65 10.26
N GLN A 112 10.44 12.56 10.93
CA GLN A 112 11.66 11.82 10.63
C GLN A 112 11.36 10.32 10.44
N PRO A 113 11.12 9.88 9.20
CA PRO A 113 10.95 8.47 8.87
C PRO A 113 12.18 7.64 9.25
N ALA A 114 11.97 6.38 9.66
CA ALA A 114 13.07 5.47 10.01
C ALA A 114 13.83 4.92 8.80
N ILE A 115 13.30 5.13 7.59
CA ILE A 115 13.91 4.81 6.31
C ILE A 115 13.79 6.01 5.37
N PRO A 116 14.69 6.17 4.39
CA PRO A 116 14.46 7.15 3.33
C PRO A 116 13.20 6.78 2.53
N LEU A 117 12.27 7.72 2.43
CA LEU A 117 11.10 7.61 1.56
C LEU A 117 11.36 8.35 0.25
N LEU A 118 10.73 7.91 -0.84
CA LEU A 118 10.87 8.54 -2.16
C LEU A 118 10.28 9.95 -2.21
N GLU A 119 9.35 10.25 -1.29
CA GLU A 119 8.76 11.57 -1.12
C GLU A 119 8.48 11.83 0.37
N PRO A 120 8.36 13.11 0.80
CA PRO A 120 8.00 13.43 2.17
C PRO A 120 6.64 12.85 2.56
N PRO A 121 6.45 12.36 3.81
CA PRO A 121 5.18 11.76 4.23
C PRO A 121 3.94 12.62 3.97
N ALA A 122 4.02 13.94 4.15
CA ALA A 122 2.90 14.84 3.88
C ALA A 122 2.46 14.84 2.41
N ILE A 123 3.42 14.71 1.47
CA ILE A 123 3.12 14.62 0.03
C ILE A 123 2.43 13.29 -0.29
N TYR A 124 2.92 12.19 0.30
CA TYR A 124 2.29 10.88 0.16
C TYR A 124 0.85 10.87 0.68
N LEU A 125 0.59 11.43 1.87
CA LEU A 125 -0.77 11.57 2.41
C LEU A 125 -1.67 12.42 1.49
N GLY A 126 -1.14 13.50 0.90
CA GLY A 126 -1.87 14.30 -0.09
C GLY A 126 -2.27 13.50 -1.33
N ARG A 127 -1.43 12.55 -1.77
CA ARG A 127 -1.75 11.65 -2.88
C ARG A 127 -2.79 10.60 -2.51
N LEU A 128 -2.70 10.04 -1.29
CA LEU A 128 -3.74 9.14 -0.78
C LEU A 128 -5.10 9.83 -0.74
N LYS A 129 -5.13 11.11 -0.32
CA LYS A 129 -6.37 11.91 -0.33
C LYS A 129 -6.96 12.00 -1.73
N LYS A 130 -6.16 12.38 -2.74
CA LYS A 130 -6.61 12.42 -4.15
C LYS A 130 -7.13 11.07 -4.63
N ARG A 131 -6.47 9.97 -4.23
CA ARG A 131 -6.91 8.62 -4.58
C ARG A 131 -8.26 8.28 -3.96
N LEU A 132 -8.47 8.60 -2.69
CA LEU A 132 -9.75 8.39 -2.01
C LEU A 132 -10.87 9.25 -2.60
N GLU A 133 -10.59 10.49 -2.98
CA GLU A 133 -11.53 11.36 -3.70
C GLU A 133 -11.94 10.74 -5.05
N ALA A 134 -10.98 10.20 -5.80
CA ALA A 134 -11.28 9.48 -7.05
C ALA A 134 -12.14 8.23 -6.81
N ILE A 135 -11.83 7.43 -5.78
CA ILE A 135 -12.67 6.27 -5.41
C ILE A 135 -14.08 6.73 -5.02
N ALA A 136 -14.22 7.83 -4.27
CA ALA A 136 -15.52 8.39 -3.88
C ALA A 136 -16.35 8.85 -5.09
N ALA A 137 -15.70 9.33 -6.16
CA ALA A 137 -16.33 9.67 -7.43
C ALA A 137 -16.65 8.46 -8.32
N GLY A 138 -16.37 7.24 -7.88
CA GLY A 138 -16.57 6.02 -8.67
C GLY A 138 -15.46 5.74 -9.69
N HIS A 139 -14.36 6.51 -9.67
CA HIS A 139 -13.19 6.27 -10.52
C HIS A 139 -12.28 5.18 -9.93
N ILE A 140 -12.84 3.97 -9.87
CA ILE A 140 -12.16 2.75 -9.48
C ILE A 140 -11.60 2.13 -10.77
N GLY A 141 -10.31 2.29 -10.99
CA GLY A 141 -9.68 2.18 -12.31
C GLY A 141 -9.19 3.56 -12.72
N GLY A 142 -7.88 3.72 -12.91
CA GLY A 142 -7.30 5.00 -13.32
C GLY A 142 -8.00 5.54 -14.55
N THR A 143 -8.16 6.86 -14.63
CA THR A 143 -8.51 7.51 -15.88
C THR A 143 -7.44 7.13 -16.90
N SER A 144 -7.82 6.43 -17.95
CA SER A 144 -7.04 6.41 -19.18
C SER A 144 -6.93 7.86 -19.64
N GLY A 145 -5.73 8.45 -19.58
CA GLY A 145 -5.45 9.81 -20.04
C GLY A 145 -4.89 10.71 -18.96
#